data_AF-A0A0R1UTC4-F1
#
_entry.id   AF-A0A0R1UTC4-F1
#
_cell.length_a   1.000
_cell.length_b   1.000
_cell.length_c   1.000
_cell.angle_alpha   90.00
_cell.angle_beta   90.00
_cell.angle_gamma   90.00
#
_symmetry.space_group_name_H-M   'P 1'
#
loop_
_entity.id
_entity.type
_entity.pdbx_description
1 polymer ?
#
loop_
_entity_poly.entity_id
_entity_poly.type
_entity_poly.pdbx_seq_one_letter_code
_entity_poly.pdbx_strand_id
1 'polypeptide(L)'
;MSVGVPSASAATATAQTPVTTETTTTGNQTSNSTTDQPHVTEEPTDPVALYGNVNDTLIKLAGTKNTRDIGGYKTADGKWQIKKNRLIRSDNLNKINNNDKRILSADRHVTSIVDFRTDGQISGLPDQHIAGVDNTSISILGEKAYTDSIALSEEFSGDGGFYVQQLEFGQSAIQGYNRFLNMLLQNNFATLYHCSSGKDRTGIATVLIMTILGMDEKTITNDFMQSAQTGRTVKLSWLKEYFREIKTRYTTMDRYITNVIGFSRPQQEKMRAMYLVSADGLNLPYQENDQVAPTPAPAPTNPVPAPAKPAPVPAPTTKPTSEAAKPTNKPTVGHAADTAVPAAKPDKAPHKAKKVKGKITSSKKLNTKYVYHLKSNKKWFKDAHLQKLLGHTNKKYKRTTWKLTNVERIKIKSKTYTYYKVKDHAGHKAWILKAYVVKITTHTTDHHK
;
A
#
# COMPACT_ATOMS: atom_id res chain seq x y z
N MET A 1 -76.15 13.14 -11.06
CA MET A 1 -75.95 12.82 -9.63
C MET A 1 -74.44 12.92 -9.41
N SER A 2 -73.85 13.95 -8.78
CA SER A 2 -74.20 14.63 -7.51
C SER A 2 -73.99 13.67 -6.33
N VAL A 3 -73.18 13.92 -5.29
CA VAL A 3 -72.29 15.05 -4.90
C VAL A 3 -71.14 14.48 -4.02
N GLY A 4 -70.07 15.19 -3.64
CA GLY A 4 -69.71 16.61 -3.82
C GLY A 4 -68.38 16.98 -3.14
N VAL A 5 -68.02 18.27 -3.19
CA VAL A 5 -66.82 18.86 -2.53
C VAL A 5 -67.21 19.40 -1.14
N PRO A 6 -66.24 19.80 -0.30
CA PRO A 6 -66.25 21.22 0.07
C PRO A 6 -64.89 21.92 0.03
N SER A 7 -64.89 23.09 -0.60
CA SER A 7 -64.05 24.26 -0.26
C SER A 7 -64.65 24.96 0.98
N ALA A 8 -64.01 25.90 1.68
CA ALA A 8 -62.64 26.42 1.73
C ALA A 8 -62.51 27.22 3.05
N SER A 9 -61.33 27.76 3.38
CA SER A 9 -61.13 29.20 3.64
C SER A 9 -59.73 29.46 4.21
N ALA A 10 -59.21 30.67 4.05
CA ALA A 10 -58.02 31.17 4.73
C ALA A 10 -58.40 32.26 5.73
N ALA A 11 -57.66 32.36 6.83
CA ALA A 11 -57.68 33.52 7.73
C ALA A 11 -56.27 33.74 8.29
N THR A 12 -55.78 34.98 8.20
CA THR A 12 -54.44 35.40 8.61
C THR A 12 -54.55 36.31 9.83
N ALA A 13 -53.76 36.10 10.90
CA ALA A 13 -53.28 37.20 11.78
C ALA A 13 -52.27 36.76 12.86
N THR A 14 -51.22 37.58 13.02
CA THR A 14 -50.50 37.97 14.27
C THR A 14 -50.25 36.97 15.41
N ALA A 15 -49.01 36.47 15.45
CA ALA A 15 -48.04 36.55 16.55
C ALA A 15 -48.47 36.92 18.00
N GLN A 16 -47.94 36.17 18.97
CA GLN A 16 -47.28 36.71 20.17
C GLN A 16 -46.33 35.68 20.82
N THR A 17 -45.23 36.15 21.43
CA THR A 17 -44.31 35.39 22.29
C THR A 17 -44.73 35.43 23.76
N PRO A 18 -44.34 34.43 24.55
CA PRO A 18 -43.89 34.67 25.92
C PRO A 18 -42.43 34.24 26.14
N VAL A 19 -41.81 34.74 27.22
CA VAL A 19 -40.37 34.63 27.51
C VAL A 19 -40.18 34.21 28.97
N THR A 20 -39.23 33.27 29.20
CA THR A 20 -38.64 32.83 30.49
C THR A 20 -39.54 32.45 31.66
N THR A 21 -39.14 31.38 32.36
CA THR A 21 -39.02 31.44 33.82
C THR A 21 -37.80 30.61 34.23
N GLU A 22 -36.98 31.13 35.14
CA GLU A 22 -35.81 30.44 35.71
C GLU A 22 -36.24 29.62 36.95
N THR A 23 -35.51 28.56 37.27
CA THR A 23 -35.55 27.94 38.60
C THR A 23 -34.13 27.70 39.09
N THR A 24 -33.68 28.51 40.05
CA THR A 24 -32.34 28.42 40.65
C THR A 24 -32.43 27.78 42.03
N THR A 25 -31.63 26.74 42.27
CA THR A 25 -31.49 26.13 43.61
C THR A 25 -30.03 25.91 43.96
N THR A 26 -29.50 26.75 44.85
CA THR A 26 -28.26 26.48 45.60
C THR A 26 -28.45 25.27 46.53
N GLY A 27 -27.44 24.46 46.86
CA GLY A 27 -26.01 24.53 46.58
C GLY A 27 -25.23 24.07 47.82
N ASN A 28 -24.00 23.56 47.67
CA ASN A 28 -23.10 23.36 48.82
C ASN A 28 -21.63 23.33 48.39
N GLN A 29 -20.72 23.77 49.28
CA GLN A 29 -19.27 23.69 49.07
C GLN A 29 -18.65 22.60 49.95
N THR A 30 -17.61 21.94 49.44
CA THR A 30 -16.55 21.34 50.26
C THR A 30 -15.22 21.39 49.50
N SER A 31 -14.11 21.30 50.24
CA SER A 31 -12.79 21.79 49.85
C SER A 31 -11.81 20.74 49.32
N ASN A 32 -10.80 21.24 48.61
CA ASN A 32 -9.46 20.67 48.40
C ASN A 32 -9.31 19.27 47.77
N SER A 33 -8.66 19.23 46.60
CA SER A 33 -7.30 18.67 46.52
C SER A 33 -6.57 19.15 45.27
N THR A 34 -5.31 19.55 45.41
CA THR A 34 -4.40 19.75 44.27
C THR A 34 -3.95 18.39 43.75
N THR A 35 -4.04 18.15 42.44
CA THR A 35 -3.31 17.07 41.78
C THR A 35 -2.87 17.51 40.40
N ASP A 36 -1.57 17.56 40.14
CA ASP A 36 -1.02 17.76 38.80
C ASP A 36 -1.40 16.56 37.92
N GLN A 37 -2.28 16.78 36.94
CA GLN A 37 -2.60 15.80 35.90
C GLN A 37 -1.87 16.23 34.62
N PRO A 38 -1.06 15.35 33.99
CA PRO A 38 -0.41 15.70 32.73
C PRO A 38 -1.46 16.03 31.68
N HIS A 39 -1.25 17.12 30.94
CA HIS A 39 -2.19 17.59 29.92
C HIS A 39 -2.30 16.57 28.79
N VAL A 40 -3.23 15.63 28.91
CA VAL A 40 -3.68 14.79 27.81
C VAL A 40 -4.31 15.71 26.78
N THR A 41 -3.64 15.91 25.65
CA THR A 41 -4.28 16.40 24.43
C THR A 41 -5.23 15.31 23.95
N GLU A 42 -6.53 15.49 24.18
CA GLU A 42 -7.55 14.63 23.57
C GLU A 42 -7.39 14.70 22.04
N GLU A 43 -7.06 13.58 21.39
CA GLU A 43 -7.11 13.55 19.92
C GLU A 43 -8.58 13.77 19.50
N PRO A 44 -8.87 14.68 18.55
CA PRO A 44 -10.25 15.00 18.18
C PRO A 44 -11.03 13.75 17.80
N THR A 45 -12.09 13.45 18.54
CA THR A 45 -12.95 12.27 18.30
C THR A 45 -13.85 12.45 17.07
N ASP A 46 -14.02 13.69 16.60
CA ASP A 46 -14.74 14.05 15.39
C ASP A 46 -13.95 13.70 14.10
N PRO A 47 -14.48 12.83 13.21
CA PRO A 47 -13.88 12.54 11.93
C PRO A 47 -13.78 13.74 10.96
N VAL A 48 -14.55 14.81 11.15
CA VAL A 48 -14.43 16.04 10.33
C VAL A 48 -13.20 16.83 10.77
N ALA A 49 -13.00 17.07 12.07
CA ALA A 49 -11.79 17.68 12.61
C ALA A 49 -10.50 16.90 12.26
N LEU A 50 -10.55 15.56 12.25
CA LEU A 50 -9.39 14.73 11.88
C LEU A 50 -9.07 14.73 10.37
N TYR A 51 -10.09 14.60 9.52
CA TYR A 51 -9.92 14.27 8.09
C TYR A 51 -10.35 15.37 7.11
N GLY A 52 -10.86 16.51 7.60
CA GLY A 52 -11.49 17.56 6.81
C GLY A 52 -12.94 17.23 6.45
N ASN A 53 -13.69 18.21 5.95
CA ASN A 53 -15.11 18.06 5.63
C ASN A 53 -15.28 17.60 4.17
N VAL A 54 -15.96 16.47 3.96
CA VAL A 54 -16.21 15.93 2.62
C VAL A 54 -17.02 16.89 1.74
N ASN A 55 -17.85 17.76 2.35
CA ASN A 55 -18.65 18.74 1.63
C ASN A 55 -17.80 19.79 0.89
N ASP A 56 -16.55 20.00 1.29
CA ASP A 56 -15.63 20.96 0.67
C ASP A 56 -15.17 20.51 -0.74
N THR A 57 -15.25 19.20 -1.02
CA THR A 57 -14.88 18.58 -2.31
C THR A 57 -16.06 17.93 -3.04
N LEU A 58 -17.23 17.81 -2.39
CA LEU A 58 -18.39 17.07 -2.89
C LEU A 58 -19.07 17.75 -4.09
N ILE A 59 -19.13 17.03 -5.21
CA ILE A 59 -19.98 17.38 -6.35
C ILE A 59 -21.38 16.82 -6.06
N LYS A 60 -22.32 17.71 -5.76
CA LYS A 60 -23.71 17.35 -5.42
C LYS A 60 -24.46 16.85 -6.67
N LEU A 61 -24.58 15.53 -6.81
CA LEU A 61 -25.46 14.84 -7.76
C LEU A 61 -26.52 14.06 -6.97
N ALA A 62 -27.69 13.81 -7.56
CA ALA A 62 -28.75 13.04 -6.92
C ALA A 62 -28.50 11.52 -6.96
N GLY A 63 -27.86 11.02 -8.02
CA GLY A 63 -27.62 9.59 -8.21
C GLY A 63 -26.47 8.98 -7.37
N THR A 64 -25.57 9.80 -6.85
CA THR A 64 -24.30 9.37 -6.20
C THR A 64 -24.19 9.86 -4.76
N LYS A 65 -23.29 9.27 -3.97
CA LYS A 65 -23.00 9.74 -2.59
C LYS A 65 -21.57 10.21 -2.36
N ASN A 66 -20.63 9.74 -3.19
CA ASN A 66 -19.19 9.94 -2.97
C ASN A 66 -18.48 10.49 -4.22
N THR A 67 -19.12 11.41 -4.94
CA THR A 67 -18.56 12.10 -6.11
C THR A 67 -17.84 13.38 -5.67
N ARG A 68 -16.53 13.48 -5.91
CA ARG A 68 -15.68 14.58 -5.42
C ARG A 68 -14.62 14.97 -6.45
N ASP A 69 -14.34 16.26 -6.57
CA ASP A 69 -13.13 16.77 -7.25
C ASP A 69 -11.95 16.67 -6.27
N ILE A 70 -10.79 16.17 -6.72
CA ILE A 70 -9.56 16.21 -5.91
C ILE A 70 -8.70 17.46 -6.21
N GLY A 71 -9.20 18.39 -7.02
CA GLY A 71 -8.63 19.71 -7.20
C GLY A 71 -8.45 20.50 -5.90
N GLY A 72 -7.37 21.25 -5.79
CA GLY A 72 -7.05 22.11 -4.64
C GLY A 72 -6.27 21.43 -3.50
N TYR A 73 -6.11 20.11 -3.48
CA TYR A 73 -5.13 19.47 -2.58
C TYR A 73 -3.71 19.97 -2.92
N LYS A 74 -2.96 20.36 -1.89
CA LYS A 74 -1.60 20.93 -2.02
C LYS A 74 -0.51 19.86 -1.88
N THR A 75 0.64 20.08 -2.52
CA THR A 75 1.85 19.27 -2.35
C THR A 75 2.43 19.38 -0.94
N ALA A 76 3.28 18.42 -0.57
CA ALA A 76 3.92 18.38 0.76
C ALA A 76 4.79 19.62 1.08
N ASP A 77 5.27 20.34 0.07
CA ASP A 77 5.99 21.61 0.20
C ASP A 77 5.09 22.86 0.12
N GLY A 78 3.77 22.67 -0.03
CA GLY A 78 2.76 23.72 -0.09
C GLY A 78 2.73 24.58 -1.35
N LYS A 79 3.70 24.43 -2.27
CA LYS A 79 3.89 25.32 -3.44
C LYS A 79 2.93 25.06 -4.58
N TRP A 80 2.52 23.81 -4.78
CA TRP A 80 1.71 23.37 -5.91
C TRP A 80 0.39 22.76 -5.43
N GLN A 81 -0.64 22.81 -6.27
CA GLN A 81 -1.97 22.24 -6.01
C GLN A 81 -2.55 21.55 -7.24
N ILE A 82 -3.41 20.56 -7.04
CA ILE A 82 -4.12 19.87 -8.14
C ILE A 82 -5.08 20.85 -8.84
N LYS A 83 -5.05 20.89 -10.17
CA LYS A 83 -5.99 21.66 -11.01
C LYS A 83 -7.44 21.20 -10.74
N LYS A 84 -8.33 22.14 -10.42
CA LYS A 84 -9.77 21.91 -10.22
C LYS A 84 -10.47 21.47 -11.50
N ASN A 85 -11.55 20.68 -11.36
CA ASN A 85 -12.30 20.06 -12.45
C ASN A 85 -11.39 19.29 -13.43
N ARG A 86 -10.46 18.47 -12.92
CA ARG A 86 -9.59 17.62 -13.77
C ARG A 86 -9.54 16.15 -13.38
N LEU A 87 -9.72 15.84 -12.10
CA LEU A 87 -9.66 14.48 -11.57
C LEU A 87 -10.82 14.30 -10.58
N ILE A 88 -11.83 13.54 -10.98
CA ILE A 88 -13.07 13.39 -10.21
C ILE A 88 -13.21 11.92 -9.78
N ARG A 89 -13.25 11.68 -8.47
CA ARG A 89 -13.54 10.35 -7.92
C ARG A 89 -15.06 10.21 -7.70
N SER A 90 -15.62 9.02 -7.93
CA SER A 90 -17.06 8.78 -7.72
C SER A 90 -17.38 7.38 -7.19
N ASP A 91 -18.60 7.20 -6.66
CA ASP A 91 -19.30 5.91 -6.72
C ASP A 91 -20.04 5.72 -8.06
N ASN A 92 -20.78 4.63 -8.23
CA ASN A 92 -21.27 4.19 -9.53
C ASN A 92 -22.38 5.09 -10.11
N LEU A 93 -22.40 5.21 -11.44
CA LEU A 93 -23.25 6.15 -12.16
C LEU A 93 -24.55 5.51 -12.66
N ASN A 94 -24.97 4.38 -12.07
CA ASN A 94 -26.16 3.65 -12.50
C ASN A 94 -27.49 4.34 -12.15
N LYS A 95 -27.44 5.35 -11.26
CA LYS A 95 -28.60 6.13 -10.77
C LYS A 95 -28.57 7.62 -11.11
N ILE A 96 -27.59 8.12 -11.86
CA ILE A 96 -27.52 9.55 -12.18
C ILE A 96 -28.65 9.98 -13.12
N ASN A 97 -29.31 11.09 -12.79
CA ASN A 97 -30.41 11.63 -13.59
C ASN A 97 -29.90 12.59 -14.69
N ASN A 98 -30.80 13.09 -15.55
CA ASN A 98 -30.42 13.98 -16.65
C ASN A 98 -29.86 15.35 -16.20
N ASN A 99 -30.07 15.78 -14.96
CA ASN A 99 -29.39 16.94 -14.39
C ASN A 99 -27.97 16.61 -13.94
N ASP A 100 -27.80 15.49 -13.23
CA ASP A 100 -26.49 14.98 -12.81
C ASP A 100 -25.56 14.78 -14.01
N LYS A 101 -26.09 14.27 -15.13
CA LYS A 101 -25.38 14.14 -16.40
C LYS A 101 -24.86 15.47 -16.93
N ARG A 102 -25.67 16.54 -16.88
CA ARG A 102 -25.26 17.90 -17.28
C ARG A 102 -24.20 18.46 -16.33
N ILE A 103 -24.34 18.25 -15.02
CA ILE A 103 -23.30 18.67 -14.06
C ILE A 103 -21.96 18.02 -14.43
N LEU A 104 -21.96 16.72 -14.74
CA LEU A 104 -20.73 16.02 -15.13
C LEU A 104 -20.14 16.49 -16.48
N SER A 105 -20.93 16.58 -17.55
CA SER A 105 -20.40 16.94 -18.88
C SER A 105 -20.21 18.44 -19.09
N ALA A 106 -21.18 19.28 -18.70
CA ALA A 106 -21.17 20.72 -18.93
C ALA A 106 -20.44 21.48 -17.82
N ASP A 107 -20.79 21.27 -16.54
CA ASP A 107 -20.28 22.08 -15.43
C ASP A 107 -18.90 21.61 -14.92
N ARG A 108 -18.56 20.33 -15.17
CA ARG A 108 -17.31 19.68 -14.72
C ARG A 108 -16.42 19.21 -15.85
N HIS A 109 -16.84 19.37 -17.10
CA HIS A 109 -16.07 19.03 -18.31
C HIS A 109 -15.51 17.60 -18.32
N VAL A 110 -16.28 16.64 -17.79
CA VAL A 110 -15.94 15.21 -17.84
C VAL A 110 -16.08 14.71 -19.27
N THR A 111 -14.95 14.38 -19.89
CA THR A 111 -14.87 13.77 -21.24
C THR A 111 -14.58 12.27 -21.19
N SER A 112 -14.07 11.77 -20.06
CA SER A 112 -13.72 10.36 -19.87
C SER A 112 -14.22 9.83 -18.53
N ILE A 113 -14.86 8.67 -18.57
CA ILE A 113 -15.26 7.87 -17.41
C ILE A 113 -14.44 6.58 -17.41
N VAL A 114 -13.89 6.22 -16.25
CA VAL A 114 -13.17 4.96 -16.04
C VAL A 114 -13.81 4.15 -14.91
N ASP A 115 -14.39 3.01 -15.26
CA ASP A 115 -15.06 2.13 -14.29
C ASP A 115 -14.12 0.99 -13.84
N PHE A 116 -13.88 0.91 -12.53
CA PHE A 116 -13.08 -0.15 -11.90
C PHE A 116 -13.90 -1.38 -11.46
N ARG A 117 -15.20 -1.44 -11.80
CA ARG A 117 -16.07 -2.60 -11.57
C ARG A 117 -15.68 -3.81 -12.41
N THR A 118 -16.13 -4.98 -11.95
CA THR A 118 -16.03 -6.23 -12.71
C THR A 118 -17.22 -6.34 -13.65
N ASP A 119 -17.11 -7.12 -14.71
CA ASP A 119 -18.11 -7.11 -15.79
C ASP A 119 -19.50 -7.57 -15.31
N GLY A 120 -19.56 -8.41 -14.27
CA GLY A 120 -20.80 -8.75 -13.55
C GLY A 120 -21.38 -7.58 -12.73
N GLN A 121 -20.55 -6.77 -12.08
CA GLN A 121 -20.96 -5.54 -11.38
C GLN A 121 -21.39 -4.41 -12.32
N ILE A 122 -20.88 -4.41 -13.56
CA ILE A 122 -21.32 -3.50 -14.63
C ILE A 122 -22.66 -4.00 -15.18
N SER A 123 -22.73 -5.27 -15.59
CA SER A 123 -23.94 -5.86 -16.20
C SER A 123 -25.16 -5.84 -15.28
N GLY A 124 -24.97 -6.03 -13.97
CA GLY A 124 -26.07 -5.99 -13.00
C GLY A 124 -26.52 -4.58 -12.60
N LEU A 125 -25.71 -3.54 -12.81
CA LEU A 125 -26.01 -2.15 -12.46
C LEU A 125 -25.34 -1.19 -13.48
N PRO A 126 -25.73 -1.21 -14.77
CA PRO A 126 -25.03 -0.46 -15.81
C PRO A 126 -25.12 1.06 -15.59
N ASP A 127 -24.03 1.77 -15.89
CA ASP A 127 -24.00 3.22 -15.75
C ASP A 127 -24.89 3.92 -16.78
N GLN A 128 -25.41 5.07 -16.39
CA GLN A 128 -26.26 5.89 -17.25
C GLN A 128 -25.38 6.65 -18.26
N HIS A 129 -25.52 6.30 -19.55
CA HIS A 129 -24.79 6.96 -20.65
C HIS A 129 -24.90 8.49 -20.62
N ILE A 130 -23.77 9.17 -20.82
CA ILE A 130 -23.64 10.62 -20.92
C ILE A 130 -23.10 10.93 -22.33
N ALA A 131 -23.82 11.76 -23.09
CA ALA A 131 -23.43 12.08 -24.47
C ALA A 131 -22.12 12.88 -24.50
N GLY A 132 -21.20 12.50 -25.41
CA GLY A 132 -19.89 13.13 -25.56
C GLY A 132 -18.86 12.72 -24.50
N VAL A 133 -19.08 11.62 -23.78
CA VAL A 133 -18.20 11.15 -22.69
C VAL A 133 -17.81 9.69 -22.92
N ASP A 134 -16.50 9.43 -23.11
CA ASP A 134 -15.97 8.09 -23.35
C ASP A 134 -15.95 7.27 -22.05
N ASN A 135 -16.73 6.18 -21.97
CA ASN A 135 -16.68 5.24 -20.84
C ASN A 135 -15.78 4.04 -21.14
N THR A 136 -14.79 3.79 -20.28
CA THR A 136 -13.85 2.67 -20.37
C THR A 136 -13.89 1.78 -19.13
N SER A 137 -14.27 0.50 -19.31
CA SER A 137 -14.10 -0.53 -18.27
C SER A 137 -12.62 -0.91 -18.08
N ILE A 138 -12.19 -0.95 -16.82
CA ILE A 138 -10.89 -1.48 -16.36
C ILE A 138 -11.12 -2.27 -15.06
N SER A 139 -11.56 -3.53 -15.18
CA SER A 139 -11.79 -4.42 -14.02
C SER A 139 -10.53 -4.66 -13.18
N ILE A 140 -10.37 -3.87 -12.10
CA ILE A 140 -9.25 -3.94 -11.15
C ILE A 140 -9.17 -5.30 -10.43
N LEU A 141 -10.30 -6.02 -10.30
CA LEU A 141 -10.35 -7.37 -9.70
C LEU A 141 -10.30 -8.50 -10.76
N GLY A 142 -10.29 -8.15 -12.05
CA GLY A 142 -10.27 -9.09 -13.18
C GLY A 142 -11.61 -9.76 -13.48
N GLU A 143 -11.68 -10.40 -14.65
CA GLU A 143 -12.87 -11.06 -15.23
C GLU A 143 -13.50 -12.14 -14.32
N LYS A 144 -12.72 -12.74 -13.42
CA LYS A 144 -13.17 -13.88 -12.59
C LYS A 144 -13.73 -13.48 -11.22
N ALA A 145 -13.74 -12.19 -10.91
CA ALA A 145 -14.39 -11.64 -9.72
C ALA A 145 -15.87 -11.32 -10.02
N TYR A 146 -16.68 -12.37 -10.19
CA TYR A 146 -18.07 -12.26 -10.68
C TYR A 146 -19.01 -11.42 -9.81
N THR A 147 -18.78 -11.34 -8.49
CA THR A 147 -19.59 -10.57 -7.55
C THR A 147 -18.75 -10.05 -6.38
N ASP A 148 -19.29 -9.09 -5.62
CA ASP A 148 -18.67 -8.61 -4.38
C ASP A 148 -18.57 -9.69 -3.28
N SER A 149 -19.19 -10.88 -3.40
CA SER A 149 -19.19 -11.89 -2.32
C SER A 149 -17.80 -12.41 -1.94
N ILE A 150 -16.82 -12.36 -2.86
CA ILE A 150 -15.42 -12.69 -2.57
C ILE A 150 -14.68 -11.50 -1.91
N ALA A 151 -15.14 -10.27 -2.13
CA ALA A 151 -14.61 -9.06 -1.49
C ALA A 151 -15.28 -8.73 -0.14
N LEU A 152 -16.50 -9.23 0.09
CA LEU A 152 -17.35 -8.94 1.25
C LEU A 152 -17.53 -10.13 2.20
N SER A 153 -16.87 -11.28 1.98
CA SER A 153 -16.85 -12.29 3.05
C SER A 153 -16.16 -11.71 4.29
N GLU A 154 -16.66 -12.06 5.47
CA GLU A 154 -16.14 -11.52 6.73
C GLU A 154 -14.64 -11.84 6.93
N GLU A 155 -14.20 -12.96 6.35
CA GLU A 155 -12.81 -13.44 6.34
C GLU A 155 -11.82 -12.47 5.65
N PHE A 156 -12.27 -11.65 4.69
CA PHE A 156 -11.45 -10.59 4.06
C PHE A 156 -11.76 -9.17 4.58
N SER A 157 -12.92 -8.98 5.19
CA SER A 157 -13.43 -7.66 5.63
C SER A 157 -12.90 -7.20 7.00
N GLY A 158 -12.38 -8.14 7.81
CA GLY A 158 -11.84 -7.85 9.14
C GLY A 158 -10.54 -7.04 9.14
N ASP A 159 -9.46 -7.63 8.61
CA ASP A 159 -8.06 -7.19 8.84
C ASP A 159 -7.45 -6.27 7.77
N GLY A 160 -8.18 -5.98 6.69
CA GLY A 160 -7.66 -5.24 5.52
C GLY A 160 -7.05 -6.13 4.44
N GLY A 161 -7.16 -7.46 4.58
CA GLY A 161 -6.65 -8.43 3.62
C GLY A 161 -7.11 -8.21 2.17
N PHE A 162 -8.28 -7.62 1.93
CA PHE A 162 -8.74 -7.21 0.59
C PHE A 162 -7.78 -6.23 -0.11
N TYR A 163 -7.26 -5.23 0.61
CA TYR A 163 -6.38 -4.20 0.06
C TYR A 163 -5.04 -4.81 -0.38
N VAL A 164 -4.39 -5.56 0.51
CA VAL A 164 -3.09 -6.21 0.25
C VAL A 164 -3.20 -7.31 -0.82
N GLN A 165 -4.27 -8.11 -0.80
CA GLN A 165 -4.35 -9.29 -1.67
C GLN A 165 -4.90 -8.99 -3.07
N GLN A 166 -5.78 -8.00 -3.22
CA GLN A 166 -6.39 -7.66 -4.51
C GLN A 166 -5.86 -6.33 -5.08
N LEU A 167 -5.80 -5.26 -4.27
CA LEU A 167 -5.51 -3.90 -4.78
C LEU A 167 -4.00 -3.56 -4.82
N GLU A 168 -3.18 -4.24 -4.03
CA GLU A 168 -1.71 -4.06 -3.98
C GLU A 168 -0.94 -5.04 -4.88
N PHE A 169 -1.37 -6.30 -4.94
CA PHE A 169 -0.64 -7.36 -5.65
C PHE A 169 -1.44 -8.16 -6.68
N GLY A 170 -2.74 -7.86 -6.87
CA GLY A 170 -3.52 -8.43 -7.95
C GLY A 170 -2.94 -8.03 -9.31
N GLN A 171 -2.69 -9.00 -10.20
CA GLN A 171 -2.16 -8.70 -11.54
C GLN A 171 -3.10 -7.77 -12.33
N SER A 172 -4.42 -7.98 -12.24
CA SER A 172 -5.45 -7.12 -12.82
C SER A 172 -5.44 -5.71 -12.22
N ALA A 173 -5.14 -5.55 -10.92
CA ALA A 173 -5.02 -4.24 -10.29
C ALA A 173 -3.76 -3.50 -10.76
N ILE A 174 -2.61 -4.19 -10.79
CA ILE A 174 -1.34 -3.65 -11.29
C ILE A 174 -1.47 -3.17 -12.73
N GLN A 175 -2.00 -4.02 -13.62
CA GLN A 175 -2.19 -3.70 -15.04
C GLN A 175 -3.29 -2.65 -15.24
N GLY A 176 -4.37 -2.73 -14.48
CA GLY A 176 -5.49 -1.79 -14.57
C GLY A 176 -5.14 -0.39 -14.10
N TYR A 177 -4.45 -0.24 -12.97
CA TYR A 177 -3.95 1.07 -12.53
C TYR A 177 -2.87 1.61 -13.47
N ASN A 178 -2.01 0.77 -14.07
CA ASN A 178 -1.09 1.22 -15.12
C ASN A 178 -1.83 1.79 -16.33
N ARG A 179 -2.83 1.07 -16.86
CA ARG A 179 -3.67 1.51 -17.99
C ARG A 179 -4.37 2.82 -17.66
N PHE A 180 -4.98 2.91 -16.48
CA PHE A 180 -5.67 4.10 -15.99
C PHE A 180 -4.73 5.32 -15.90
N LEU A 181 -3.57 5.20 -15.24
CA LEU A 181 -2.61 6.30 -15.13
C LEU A 181 -2.09 6.75 -16.52
N ASN A 182 -1.94 5.82 -17.47
CA ASN A 182 -1.60 6.18 -18.85
C ASN A 182 -2.74 6.88 -19.62
N MET A 183 -4.01 6.58 -19.32
CA MET A 183 -5.15 7.34 -19.89
C MET A 183 -5.19 8.78 -19.36
N LEU A 184 -4.86 9.00 -18.08
CA LEU A 184 -4.73 10.36 -17.53
C LEU A 184 -3.67 11.18 -18.27
N LEU A 185 -2.58 10.55 -18.74
CA LEU A 185 -1.57 11.21 -19.57
C LEU A 185 -2.03 11.58 -21.00
N GLN A 186 -3.26 11.26 -21.39
CA GLN A 186 -3.84 11.62 -22.70
C GLN A 186 -5.06 12.56 -22.59
N ASN A 187 -5.75 12.62 -21.44
CA ASN A 187 -6.93 13.48 -21.30
C ASN A 187 -6.57 14.92 -20.86
N ASN A 188 -6.78 15.87 -21.77
CA ASN A 188 -6.61 17.30 -21.50
C ASN A 188 -7.80 17.96 -20.79
N PHE A 189 -8.90 17.24 -20.56
CA PHE A 189 -10.09 17.67 -19.82
C PHE A 189 -10.23 16.88 -18.50
N ALA A 190 -11.44 16.76 -17.94
CA ALA A 190 -11.65 16.02 -16.70
C ALA A 190 -11.86 14.51 -16.97
N THR A 191 -11.20 13.69 -16.15
CA THR A 191 -11.50 12.25 -16.05
C THR A 191 -12.23 11.96 -14.75
N LEU A 192 -13.41 11.33 -14.85
CA LEU A 192 -14.10 10.73 -13.72
C LEU A 192 -13.68 9.26 -13.60
N TYR A 193 -13.35 8.80 -12.39
CA TYR A 193 -13.00 7.41 -12.13
C TYR A 193 -13.72 6.86 -10.90
N HIS A 194 -14.23 5.63 -10.99
CA HIS A 194 -15.17 5.13 -9.98
C HIS A 194 -15.16 3.61 -9.79
N CYS A 195 -15.95 3.16 -8.82
CA CYS A 195 -16.32 1.76 -8.61
C CYS A 195 -17.69 1.72 -7.91
N SER A 196 -18.15 0.55 -7.45
CA SER A 196 -19.46 0.34 -6.81
C SER A 196 -19.77 1.20 -5.58
N SER A 197 -18.77 1.82 -4.93
CA SER A 197 -18.97 2.68 -3.74
C SER A 197 -17.90 3.77 -3.57
N GLY A 198 -17.08 4.01 -4.60
CA GLY A 198 -16.09 5.10 -4.63
C GLY A 198 -15.02 5.08 -3.54
N LYS A 199 -14.91 3.98 -2.77
CA LYS A 199 -14.09 3.92 -1.54
C LYS A 199 -12.78 3.12 -1.71
N ASP A 200 -12.84 1.84 -2.10
CA ASP A 200 -11.64 0.98 -2.07
C ASP A 200 -10.80 1.11 -3.35
N ARG A 201 -11.29 0.64 -4.49
CA ARG A 201 -10.61 0.71 -5.80
C ARG A 201 -10.32 2.16 -6.21
N THR A 202 -11.34 3.02 -6.15
CA THR A 202 -11.24 4.46 -6.38
C THR A 202 -10.34 5.15 -5.36
N GLY A 203 -10.33 4.71 -4.10
CA GLY A 203 -9.45 5.25 -3.07
C GLY A 203 -7.98 4.93 -3.37
N ILE A 204 -7.65 3.68 -3.72
CA ILE A 204 -6.29 3.30 -4.10
C ILE A 204 -5.84 3.99 -5.40
N ALA A 205 -6.73 4.14 -6.40
CA ALA A 205 -6.43 4.98 -7.56
C ALA A 205 -6.07 6.43 -7.15
N THR A 206 -6.81 7.00 -6.20
CA THR A 206 -6.55 8.35 -5.66
C THR A 206 -5.25 8.43 -4.86
N VAL A 207 -4.93 7.41 -4.05
CA VAL A 207 -3.65 7.27 -3.33
C VAL A 207 -2.46 7.28 -4.30
N LEU A 208 -2.56 6.54 -5.41
CA LEU A 208 -1.52 6.51 -6.45
C LEU A 208 -1.39 7.87 -7.13
N ILE A 209 -2.50 8.48 -7.58
CA ILE A 209 -2.54 9.83 -8.16
C ILE A 209 -1.87 10.85 -7.23
N MET A 210 -2.33 10.97 -5.99
CA MET A 210 -1.86 11.99 -5.06
C MET A 210 -0.39 11.76 -4.65
N THR A 211 0.08 10.52 -4.60
CA THR A 211 1.53 10.25 -4.43
C THR A 211 2.32 10.77 -5.64
N ILE A 212 1.87 10.46 -6.86
CA ILE A 212 2.52 10.91 -8.12
C ILE A 212 2.55 12.44 -8.20
N LEU A 213 1.51 13.10 -7.71
CA LEU A 213 1.42 14.56 -7.65
C LEU A 213 2.13 15.17 -6.43
N GLY A 214 2.62 14.37 -5.47
CA GLY A 214 3.50 14.83 -4.38
C GLY A 214 2.79 15.36 -3.14
N MET A 215 1.57 14.89 -2.85
CA MET A 215 0.93 15.06 -1.54
C MET A 215 1.58 14.16 -0.48
N ASP A 216 1.52 14.55 0.79
CA ASP A 216 2.03 13.73 1.88
C ASP A 216 1.06 12.62 2.30
N GLU A 217 1.55 11.66 3.08
CA GLU A 217 0.74 10.50 3.52
C GLU A 217 -0.44 10.91 4.41
N LYS A 218 -0.36 12.06 5.10
CA LYS A 218 -1.45 12.62 5.91
C LYS A 218 -2.58 13.15 5.03
N THR A 219 -2.28 14.02 4.07
CA THR A 219 -3.26 14.57 3.11
C THR A 219 -3.94 13.44 2.31
N ILE A 220 -3.17 12.45 1.86
CA ILE A 220 -3.70 11.26 1.17
C ILE A 220 -4.62 10.43 2.07
N THR A 221 -4.23 10.24 3.34
CA THR A 221 -5.06 9.54 4.33
C THR A 221 -6.36 10.29 4.62
N ASN A 222 -6.31 11.61 4.70
CA ASN A 222 -7.47 12.45 4.96
C ASN A 222 -8.51 12.36 3.83
N ASP A 223 -8.12 12.53 2.57
CA ASP A 223 -9.01 12.32 1.41
C ASP A 223 -9.63 10.90 1.41
N PHE A 224 -8.82 9.87 1.65
CA PHE A 224 -9.32 8.50 1.71
C PHE A 224 -10.40 8.34 2.80
N MET A 225 -10.14 8.85 4.00
CA MET A 225 -11.01 8.72 5.17
C MET A 225 -12.29 9.57 5.09
N GLN A 226 -12.30 10.70 4.36
CA GLN A 226 -13.52 11.48 4.09
C GLN A 226 -14.65 10.65 3.47
N SER A 227 -14.33 9.53 2.80
CA SER A 227 -15.32 8.57 2.31
C SER A 227 -16.29 8.08 3.42
N ALA A 228 -15.85 8.02 4.68
CA ALA A 228 -16.68 7.67 5.83
C ALA A 228 -17.90 8.59 5.97
N GLN A 229 -17.71 9.89 5.76
CA GLN A 229 -18.74 10.93 5.91
C GLN A 229 -19.85 10.82 4.84
N THR A 230 -19.64 10.02 3.79
CA THR A 230 -20.65 9.72 2.75
C THR A 230 -21.51 8.47 3.07
N GLY A 231 -21.41 7.95 4.30
CA GLY A 231 -22.11 6.73 4.73
C GLY A 231 -21.48 5.45 4.17
N ARG A 232 -20.15 5.43 4.00
CA ARG A 232 -19.40 4.29 3.43
C ARG A 232 -18.36 3.76 4.42
N THR A 233 -18.37 2.47 4.72
CA THR A 233 -17.40 1.88 5.65
C THR A 233 -15.98 1.87 5.07
N VAL A 234 -15.11 2.70 5.65
CA VAL A 234 -13.65 2.68 5.48
C VAL A 234 -12.98 2.60 6.86
N LYS A 235 -11.79 1.98 6.94
CA LYS A 235 -11.00 1.91 8.18
C LYS A 235 -9.57 2.37 7.91
N LEU A 236 -9.04 3.24 8.77
CA LEU A 236 -7.66 3.73 8.70
C LEU A 236 -6.63 2.59 8.74
N SER A 237 -6.94 1.49 9.43
CA SER A 237 -6.09 0.29 9.48
C SER A 237 -5.88 -0.38 8.12
N TRP A 238 -6.88 -0.35 7.22
CA TRP A 238 -6.77 -0.93 5.88
C TRP A 238 -5.76 -0.15 5.01
N LEU A 239 -5.83 1.18 5.04
CA LEU A 239 -4.89 2.04 4.31
C LEU A 239 -3.48 2.01 4.94
N LYS A 240 -3.38 2.01 6.28
CA LYS A 240 -2.09 1.86 6.98
C LYS A 240 -1.42 0.52 6.65
N GLU A 241 -2.17 -0.58 6.51
CA GLU A 241 -1.61 -1.89 6.11
C GLU A 241 -1.10 -1.88 4.66
N TYR A 242 -1.84 -1.24 3.73
CA TYR A 242 -1.41 -1.03 2.33
C TYR A 242 -0.09 -0.25 2.25
N PHE A 243 0.01 0.91 2.92
CA PHE A 243 1.27 1.66 3.00
C PHE A 243 2.38 0.84 3.66
N ARG A 244 2.06 0.03 4.69
CA ARG A 244 3.05 -0.77 5.42
C ARG A 244 3.64 -1.89 4.56
N GLU A 245 2.84 -2.67 3.83
CA GLU A 245 3.37 -3.73 2.95
C GLU A 245 4.21 -3.15 1.80
N ILE A 246 3.76 -2.07 1.17
CA ILE A 246 4.53 -1.34 0.15
C ILE A 246 5.89 -0.87 0.69
N LYS A 247 5.91 -0.15 1.83
CA LYS A 247 7.16 0.29 2.48
C LYS A 247 8.06 -0.90 2.86
N THR A 248 7.49 -1.99 3.37
CA THR A 248 8.22 -3.20 3.77
C THR A 248 8.91 -3.90 2.58
N ARG A 249 8.30 -3.85 1.39
CA ARG A 249 8.74 -4.61 0.21
C ARG A 249 9.56 -3.78 -0.80
N TYR A 250 9.23 -2.49 -0.94
CA TYR A 250 9.78 -1.59 -1.96
C TYR A 250 10.46 -0.36 -1.38
N THR A 251 10.50 -0.20 -0.05
CA THR A 251 11.04 0.97 0.67
C THR A 251 10.15 2.22 0.57
N THR A 252 9.70 2.61 -0.62
CA THR A 252 8.81 3.77 -0.84
C THR A 252 7.68 3.45 -1.82
N MET A 253 6.62 4.26 -1.79
CA MET A 253 5.53 4.20 -2.76
C MET A 253 6.03 4.47 -4.18
N ASP A 254 6.95 5.43 -4.38
CA ASP A 254 7.60 5.70 -5.67
C ASP A 254 8.20 4.45 -6.31
N ARG A 255 8.85 3.60 -5.50
CA ARG A 255 9.51 2.39 -5.99
C ARG A 255 8.51 1.29 -6.31
N TYR A 256 7.34 1.26 -5.66
CA TYR A 256 6.23 0.42 -6.08
C TYR A 256 5.58 0.94 -7.38
N ILE A 257 5.29 2.24 -7.49
CA ILE A 257 4.72 2.86 -8.70
C ILE A 257 5.66 2.65 -9.91
N THR A 258 6.95 2.90 -9.73
CA THR A 258 7.94 2.81 -10.82
C THR A 258 8.25 1.35 -11.20
N ASN A 259 8.42 0.44 -10.23
CA ASN A 259 8.94 -0.92 -10.49
C ASN A 259 7.88 -2.04 -10.44
N VAL A 260 6.64 -1.76 -10.02
CA VAL A 260 5.55 -2.74 -9.91
C VAL A 260 4.34 -2.32 -10.73
N ILE A 261 3.82 -1.09 -10.54
CA ILE A 261 2.81 -0.54 -11.46
C ILE A 261 3.42 -0.29 -12.85
N GLY A 262 4.72 0.03 -12.93
CA GLY A 262 5.40 0.27 -14.20
C GLY A 262 5.08 1.64 -14.81
N PHE A 263 4.76 2.62 -13.97
CA PHE A 263 4.56 4.02 -14.37
C PHE A 263 5.87 4.77 -14.09
N SER A 264 6.66 5.04 -15.13
CA SER A 264 8.05 5.52 -15.03
C SER A 264 8.17 6.95 -14.48
N ARG A 265 9.39 7.37 -14.10
CA ARG A 265 9.63 8.75 -13.63
C ARG A 265 9.22 9.82 -14.67
N PRO A 266 9.55 9.72 -15.98
CA PRO A 266 9.05 10.68 -16.97
C PRO A 266 7.51 10.69 -17.12
N GLN A 267 6.84 9.55 -16.92
CA GLN A 267 5.37 9.50 -16.89
C GLN A 267 4.78 10.19 -15.65
N GLN A 268 5.43 10.04 -14.49
CA GLN A 268 5.08 10.76 -13.27
C GLN A 268 5.28 12.27 -13.43
N GLU A 269 6.36 12.69 -14.09
CA GLU A 269 6.67 14.10 -14.31
C GLU A 269 5.72 14.76 -15.33
N LYS A 270 5.41 14.07 -16.44
CA LYS A 270 4.33 14.49 -17.34
C LYS A 270 3.01 14.65 -16.58
N MET A 271 2.74 13.79 -15.60
CA MET A 271 1.53 13.89 -14.77
C MET A 271 1.54 15.12 -13.87
N ARG A 272 2.68 15.48 -13.25
CA ARG A 272 2.84 16.73 -12.50
C ARG A 272 2.57 17.95 -13.39
N ALA A 273 3.23 18.04 -14.55
CA ALA A 273 3.01 19.11 -15.52
C ALA A 273 1.53 19.21 -15.98
N MET A 274 0.88 18.08 -16.25
CA MET A 274 -0.52 18.05 -16.68
C MET A 274 -1.50 18.45 -15.57
N TYR A 275 -1.26 18.13 -14.30
CA TYR A 275 -2.27 18.25 -13.23
C TYR A 275 -1.95 19.23 -12.10
N LEU A 276 -0.75 19.80 -11.99
CA LEU A 276 -0.39 20.78 -10.96
C LEU A 276 -0.37 22.24 -11.48
N VAL A 277 -0.70 23.17 -10.60
CA VAL A 277 -0.53 24.63 -10.74
C VAL A 277 -0.06 25.25 -9.43
N SER A 278 0.46 26.49 -9.46
CA SER A 278 0.89 27.19 -8.25
C SER A 278 -0.25 27.36 -7.24
N ALA A 279 0.07 27.18 -5.95
CA ALA A 279 -0.87 27.19 -4.84
C ALA A 279 -1.01 28.56 -4.14
N ASP A 280 -0.44 29.60 -4.76
CA ASP A 280 -0.50 31.02 -4.43
C ASP A 280 -1.79 31.71 -4.94
N GLY A 281 -2.56 31.04 -5.80
CA GLY A 281 -3.77 31.57 -6.43
C GLY A 281 -3.56 32.13 -7.84
N LEU A 282 -2.30 32.28 -8.30
CA LEU A 282 -1.98 32.68 -9.68
C LEU A 282 -2.20 31.54 -10.67
N ASN A 283 -2.22 30.29 -10.19
CA ASN A 283 -2.40 29.06 -10.97
C ASN A 283 -1.38 28.90 -12.12
N LEU A 284 -0.13 29.33 -11.91
CA LEU A 284 0.95 29.21 -12.88
C LEU A 284 1.22 27.73 -13.22
N PRO A 285 1.56 27.39 -14.48
CA PRO A 285 1.86 26.02 -14.88
C PRO A 285 3.03 25.44 -14.07
N TYR A 286 2.90 24.17 -13.64
CA TYR A 286 3.97 23.46 -12.94
C TYR A 286 5.29 23.51 -13.70
N GLN A 287 6.34 23.97 -13.03
CA GLN A 287 7.73 23.93 -13.51
C GLN A 287 8.50 22.89 -12.70
N GLU A 288 9.19 22.00 -13.39
CA GLU A 288 10.18 21.12 -12.77
C GLU A 288 11.30 21.99 -12.19
N ASN A 289 11.50 21.94 -10.87
CA ASN A 289 12.67 22.54 -10.25
C ASN A 289 13.73 21.44 -10.11
N ASP A 290 14.97 21.70 -10.54
CA ASP A 290 16.14 20.81 -10.42
C ASP A 290 16.57 20.46 -8.97
N GLN A 291 15.68 20.69 -7.99
CA GLN A 291 15.93 20.59 -6.55
C GLN A 291 15.13 19.46 -5.89
N VAL A 292 14.90 18.36 -6.63
CA VAL A 292 14.84 17.02 -6.04
C VAL A 292 15.95 16.16 -6.66
N ALA A 293 17.20 16.59 -6.45
CA ALA A 293 18.32 15.65 -6.45
C ALA A 293 17.93 14.46 -5.56
N PRO A 294 18.05 13.20 -6.03
CA PRO A 294 17.61 12.06 -5.24
C PRO A 294 18.38 12.06 -3.93
N THR A 295 17.67 12.09 -2.80
CA THR A 295 18.27 12.04 -1.46
C THR A 295 19.32 10.93 -1.46
N PRO A 296 20.61 11.25 -1.26
CA PRO A 296 21.67 10.26 -1.42
C PRO A 296 21.33 9.04 -0.59
N ALA A 297 21.23 7.88 -1.24
CA ALA A 297 20.98 6.63 -0.52
C ALA A 297 22.03 6.56 0.60
N PRO A 298 21.63 6.47 1.88
CA PRO A 298 22.52 6.71 3.00
C PRO A 298 23.74 5.80 2.82
N ALA A 299 24.92 6.43 2.74
CA ALA A 299 26.14 5.78 2.27
C ALA A 299 26.29 4.43 2.98
N PRO A 300 26.54 3.33 2.25
CA PRO A 300 26.36 1.98 2.77
C PRO A 300 27.13 1.84 4.07
N THR A 301 26.39 1.75 5.18
CA THR A 301 26.98 1.89 6.51
C THR A 301 27.98 0.77 6.70
N ASN A 302 29.27 1.14 6.70
CA ASN A 302 30.35 0.21 7.01
C ASN A 302 29.96 -0.53 8.29
N PRO A 303 29.98 -1.88 8.28
CA PRO A 303 29.38 -2.65 9.36
C PRO A 303 30.03 -2.25 10.68
N VAL A 304 29.22 -1.70 11.58
CA VAL A 304 29.64 -1.28 12.92
C VAL A 304 30.45 -2.43 13.53
N PRO A 305 31.71 -2.19 13.97
CA PRO A 305 32.53 -3.25 14.53
C PRO A 305 31.78 -3.98 15.63
N ALA A 306 31.79 -5.32 15.57
CA ALA A 306 31.13 -6.12 16.60
C ALA A 306 31.73 -5.77 17.97
N PRO A 307 30.91 -5.62 19.03
CA PRO A 307 31.41 -5.26 20.36
C PRO A 307 32.47 -6.25 20.82
N ALA A 308 33.54 -5.72 21.42
CA ALA A 308 34.73 -6.49 21.75
C ALA A 308 34.40 -7.73 22.59
N LYS A 309 34.91 -8.88 22.17
CA LYS A 309 34.75 -10.14 22.90
C LYS A 309 35.54 -10.05 24.23
N PRO A 310 34.96 -10.45 25.38
CA PRO A 310 35.67 -10.45 26.66
C PRO A 310 36.99 -11.21 26.59
N ALA A 311 38.02 -10.65 27.24
CA ALA A 311 39.35 -11.25 27.29
C ALA A 311 39.36 -12.55 28.13
N PRO A 312 40.05 -13.61 27.68
CA PRO A 312 40.29 -14.79 28.52
C PRO A 312 41.37 -14.47 29.56
N VAL A 313 41.12 -14.85 30.82
CA VAL A 313 42.10 -14.78 31.91
C VAL A 313 43.21 -15.84 31.67
N PRO A 314 44.50 -15.50 31.85
CA PRO A 314 45.59 -16.43 31.55
C PRO A 314 45.81 -17.50 32.63
N ALA A 315 46.35 -18.65 32.22
CA ALA A 315 47.00 -19.63 33.09
C ALA A 315 48.52 -19.62 32.83
N PRO A 316 49.38 -19.97 33.80
CA PRO A 316 50.79 -19.58 33.79
C PRO A 316 51.73 -20.56 33.07
N THR A 317 52.89 -20.06 32.65
CA THR A 317 54.11 -20.87 32.46
C THR A 317 55.36 -19.98 32.59
N THR A 318 56.53 -20.59 32.79
CA THR A 318 57.68 -19.94 33.45
C THR A 318 58.80 -19.47 32.51
N LYS A 319 59.28 -18.24 32.79
CA LYS A 319 60.67 -17.71 32.76
C LYS A 319 61.68 -18.23 31.70
N PRO A 320 62.28 -17.35 30.87
CA PRO A 320 63.40 -17.66 29.97
C PRO A 320 64.79 -17.35 30.58
N THR A 321 65.86 -17.78 29.89
CA THR A 321 67.26 -17.38 30.17
C THR A 321 68.11 -17.38 28.88
N SER A 322 68.97 -16.36 28.69
CA SER A 322 70.19 -16.35 27.83
C SER A 322 70.01 -16.48 26.29
N GLU A 323 70.82 -15.91 25.37
CA GLU A 323 71.75 -14.75 25.36
C GLU A 323 72.23 -14.46 23.90
N ALA A 324 72.90 -13.32 23.65
CA ALA A 324 73.71 -12.86 22.48
C ALA A 324 73.57 -13.51 21.06
N ALA A 325 73.69 -12.81 19.92
CA ALA A 325 74.62 -11.73 19.58
C ALA A 325 74.24 -10.92 18.30
N LYS A 326 75.11 -10.00 17.88
CA LYS A 326 75.14 -9.18 16.63
C LYS A 326 76.51 -9.38 15.93
N PRO A 327 76.88 -8.78 14.75
CA PRO A 327 76.25 -7.70 13.95
C PRO A 327 75.83 -8.20 12.51
N THR A 328 75.97 -7.58 11.31
CA THR A 328 76.63 -6.34 10.80
C THR A 328 76.11 -5.88 9.41
N ASN A 329 76.12 -4.55 9.18
CA ASN A 329 76.36 -3.84 7.89
C ASN A 329 75.38 -3.91 6.67
N LYS A 330 75.72 -3.05 5.69
CA LYS A 330 74.96 -2.34 4.62
C LYS A 330 76.03 -1.80 3.60
N PRO A 331 75.75 -1.03 2.52
CA PRO A 331 74.67 -0.95 1.51
C PRO A 331 75.14 -1.58 0.15
N THR A 332 74.59 -1.36 -1.06
CA THR A 332 74.64 -0.14 -1.93
C THR A 332 73.77 -0.33 -3.20
N VAL A 333 73.54 0.75 -3.97
CA VAL A 333 72.61 0.87 -5.12
C VAL A 333 73.24 0.50 -6.48
N GLY A 334 72.43 0.02 -7.43
CA GLY A 334 72.76 -0.04 -8.86
C GLY A 334 71.50 -0.09 -9.74
N HIS A 335 71.46 0.69 -10.83
CA HIS A 335 70.30 0.76 -11.74
C HIS A 335 70.76 1.05 -13.18
N ALA A 336 70.51 0.09 -14.08
CA ALA A 336 70.50 0.24 -15.55
C ALA A 336 69.79 -0.98 -16.14
N ALA A 337 69.18 -0.84 -17.31
CA ALA A 337 68.45 -1.91 -17.99
C ALA A 337 68.65 -1.78 -19.51
N ASP A 338 68.53 -2.90 -20.25
CA ASP A 338 68.23 -2.85 -21.68
C ASP A 338 67.62 -4.16 -22.22
N THR A 339 66.98 -4.06 -23.38
CA THR A 339 66.47 -5.11 -24.28
C THR A 339 65.26 -5.93 -23.81
N ALA A 340 64.57 -6.57 -24.77
CA ALA A 340 63.12 -6.76 -24.73
C ALA A 340 62.61 -8.14 -25.19
N VAL A 341 61.45 -8.55 -24.62
CA VAL A 341 60.27 -9.20 -25.27
C VAL A 341 60.54 -10.48 -26.11
N PRO A 342 59.92 -11.66 -25.78
CA PRO A 342 58.47 -11.78 -25.96
C PRO A 342 57.63 -12.71 -25.04
N ALA A 343 56.37 -12.28 -24.84
CA ALA A 343 55.11 -13.04 -24.87
C ALA A 343 54.80 -14.25 -23.94
N ALA A 344 53.95 -13.94 -22.94
CA ALA A 344 52.63 -14.55 -22.71
C ALA A 344 52.44 -15.96 -22.08
N LYS A 345 51.91 -15.96 -20.85
CA LYS A 345 50.60 -16.58 -20.49
C LYS A 345 49.98 -15.89 -19.26
N PRO A 346 48.64 -15.92 -19.08
CA PRO A 346 47.93 -15.04 -18.14
C PRO A 346 47.86 -15.62 -16.71
N ASP A 347 47.85 -14.72 -15.72
CA ASP A 347 47.84 -15.07 -14.30
C ASP A 347 46.42 -15.19 -13.70
N LYS A 348 46.35 -15.71 -12.46
CA LYS A 348 45.13 -16.29 -11.86
C LYS A 348 44.17 -15.25 -11.28
N ALA A 349 42.88 -15.42 -11.57
CA ALA A 349 41.80 -14.63 -10.97
C ALA A 349 41.65 -14.88 -9.45
N PRO A 350 41.31 -13.85 -8.65
CA PRO A 350 41.23 -13.95 -7.18
C PRO A 350 40.08 -14.83 -6.66
N HIS A 351 40.22 -15.27 -5.40
CA HIS A 351 39.44 -16.37 -4.82
C HIS A 351 37.94 -16.10 -4.62
N LYS A 352 37.10 -17.03 -5.11
CA LYS A 352 35.65 -17.06 -4.82
C LYS A 352 35.37 -17.64 -3.43
N ALA A 353 34.61 -16.91 -2.61
CA ALA A 353 34.11 -17.38 -1.32
C ALA A 353 33.24 -18.66 -1.44
N LYS A 354 33.40 -19.61 -0.50
CA LYS A 354 32.79 -20.95 -0.55
C LYS A 354 31.26 -20.92 -0.39
N LYS A 355 30.51 -21.04 -1.50
CA LYS A 355 29.06 -21.28 -1.49
C LYS A 355 28.73 -22.68 -0.92
N VAL A 356 28.18 -22.75 0.30
CA VAL A 356 27.59 -23.99 0.85
C VAL A 356 26.25 -24.25 0.17
N LYS A 357 26.27 -24.94 -0.97
CA LYS A 357 25.07 -25.38 -1.70
C LYS A 357 24.53 -26.68 -1.11
N GLY A 358 23.21 -26.80 -0.96
CA GLY A 358 22.57 -28.09 -0.71
C GLY A 358 22.49 -28.91 -2.01
N LYS A 359 22.90 -30.18 -1.99
CA LYS A 359 22.65 -31.11 -3.10
C LYS A 359 21.29 -31.75 -2.92
N ILE A 360 20.37 -31.56 -3.87
CA ILE A 360 19.12 -32.32 -3.93
C ILE A 360 19.47 -33.80 -4.17
N THR A 361 18.98 -34.70 -3.33
CA THR A 361 19.21 -36.15 -3.40
C THR A 361 17.96 -36.96 -3.72
N SER A 362 16.77 -36.33 -3.70
CA SER A 362 15.51 -36.92 -4.12
C SER A 362 14.47 -35.81 -4.32
N SER A 363 13.61 -35.94 -5.34
CA SER A 363 12.42 -35.10 -5.53
C SER A 363 11.21 -35.96 -5.89
N LYS A 364 10.05 -35.60 -5.33
CA LYS A 364 8.75 -36.24 -5.60
C LYS A 364 7.65 -35.18 -5.67
N LYS A 365 6.82 -35.21 -6.72
CA LYS A 365 5.59 -34.40 -6.81
C LYS A 365 4.58 -34.90 -5.75
N LEU A 366 3.79 -33.99 -5.19
CA LEU A 366 2.73 -34.27 -4.24
C LEU A 366 1.40 -33.66 -4.71
N ASN A 367 0.29 -34.34 -4.44
CA ASN A 367 -1.06 -33.83 -4.71
C ASN A 367 -1.91 -33.86 -3.42
N THR A 368 -1.68 -32.92 -2.50
CA THR A 368 -2.49 -32.83 -1.26
C THR A 368 -3.70 -31.90 -1.43
N LYS A 369 -4.63 -31.94 -0.47
CA LYS A 369 -5.57 -30.82 -0.23
C LYS A 369 -4.85 -29.67 0.50
N TYR A 370 -5.52 -28.53 0.62
CA TYR A 370 -5.08 -27.38 1.41
C TYR A 370 -5.42 -27.59 2.90
N VAL A 371 -4.58 -28.37 3.60
CA VAL A 371 -4.85 -28.83 4.97
C VAL A 371 -3.61 -28.77 5.87
N TYR A 372 -2.70 -27.84 5.58
CA TYR A 372 -1.45 -27.67 6.32
C TYR A 372 -1.26 -26.21 6.73
N HIS A 373 -0.77 -25.98 7.94
CA HIS A 373 -0.31 -24.68 8.42
C HIS A 373 1.22 -24.64 8.53
N LEU A 374 1.80 -23.44 8.54
CA LEU A 374 3.24 -23.23 8.73
C LEU A 374 3.50 -22.64 10.12
N LYS A 375 4.50 -23.16 10.82
CA LYS A 375 4.97 -22.58 12.10
C LYS A 375 5.45 -21.15 11.87
N SER A 376 5.21 -20.27 12.84
CA SER A 376 5.52 -18.84 12.75
C SER A 376 7.02 -18.53 12.80
N ASN A 377 7.42 -17.44 12.15
CA ASN A 377 8.79 -16.94 12.11
C ASN A 377 9.84 -18.01 11.70
N LYS A 378 9.60 -18.72 10.59
CA LYS A 378 10.49 -19.78 10.06
C LYS A 378 10.94 -19.47 8.63
N LYS A 379 12.22 -19.72 8.34
CA LYS A 379 12.84 -19.40 7.03
C LYS A 379 12.22 -20.20 5.89
N TRP A 380 11.92 -19.51 4.79
CA TRP A 380 11.41 -20.10 3.54
C TRP A 380 12.13 -19.51 2.31
N PHE A 381 12.16 -20.27 1.21
CA PHE A 381 13.09 -20.07 0.09
C PHE A 381 12.38 -20.11 -1.27
N LYS A 382 12.95 -19.43 -2.29
CA LYS A 382 12.41 -19.43 -3.66
C LYS A 382 12.58 -20.78 -4.35
N ASP A 383 13.62 -21.51 -3.98
CA ASP A 383 14.09 -22.73 -4.63
C ASP A 383 14.58 -23.77 -3.60
N ALA A 384 14.57 -25.04 -3.98
CA ALA A 384 15.05 -26.16 -3.16
C ALA A 384 16.58 -26.24 -3.05
N HIS A 385 17.32 -25.49 -3.88
CA HIS A 385 18.77 -25.32 -3.69
C HIS A 385 19.08 -24.35 -2.53
N LEU A 386 18.04 -23.74 -1.94
CA LEU A 386 18.08 -22.79 -0.83
C LEU A 386 18.89 -21.51 -1.15
N GLN A 387 19.02 -21.17 -2.43
CA GLN A 387 19.90 -20.08 -2.89
C GLN A 387 19.33 -18.69 -2.61
N LYS A 388 18.01 -18.51 -2.70
CA LYS A 388 17.35 -17.25 -2.32
C LYS A 388 16.34 -17.47 -1.19
N LEU A 389 16.65 -16.91 -0.02
CA LEU A 389 15.70 -16.72 1.07
C LEU A 389 14.58 -15.75 0.62
N LEU A 390 13.31 -16.11 0.84
CA LEU A 390 12.15 -15.24 0.62
C LEU A 390 11.74 -14.46 1.88
N GLY A 391 12.38 -14.75 3.02
CA GLY A 391 12.10 -14.15 4.32
C GLY A 391 11.75 -15.22 5.34
N HIS A 392 10.79 -14.92 6.19
CA HIS A 392 10.22 -15.85 7.18
C HIS A 392 8.71 -15.96 6.98
N THR A 393 8.14 -17.10 7.36
CA THR A 393 6.69 -17.21 7.63
C THR A 393 6.25 -16.19 8.68
N ASN A 394 4.98 -15.79 8.66
CA ASN A 394 4.45 -14.70 9.50
C ASN A 394 4.81 -14.90 10.99
N LYS A 395 5.09 -13.81 11.70
CA LYS A 395 5.40 -13.82 13.14
C LYS A 395 4.19 -14.23 14.00
N LYS A 396 2.97 -13.85 13.58
CA LYS A 396 1.71 -14.33 14.18
C LYS A 396 1.19 -15.55 13.42
N TYR A 397 0.51 -16.46 14.11
CA TYR A 397 -0.17 -17.61 13.51
C TYR A 397 -1.39 -17.12 12.71
N LYS A 398 -1.41 -17.37 11.39
CA LYS A 398 -2.61 -17.17 10.55
C LYS A 398 -3.22 -18.54 10.22
N ARG A 399 -4.56 -18.61 10.10
CA ARG A 399 -5.33 -19.79 9.63
C ARG A 399 -5.15 -20.10 8.13
N THR A 400 -4.07 -19.61 7.51
CA THR A 400 -3.80 -19.76 6.07
C THR A 400 -3.45 -21.20 5.75
N THR A 401 -4.31 -21.90 5.02
CA THR A 401 -4.10 -23.30 4.62
C THR A 401 -3.21 -23.40 3.37
N TRP A 402 -2.28 -24.36 3.40
CA TRP A 402 -1.29 -24.61 2.34
C TRP A 402 -1.48 -26.01 1.76
N LYS A 403 -1.21 -26.16 0.46
CA LYS A 403 -1.09 -27.42 -0.27
C LYS A 403 0.38 -27.78 -0.45
N LEU A 404 0.74 -29.04 -0.27
CA LEU A 404 2.09 -29.53 -0.58
C LEU A 404 2.12 -30.01 -2.03
N THR A 405 3.05 -29.48 -2.83
CA THR A 405 3.14 -29.72 -4.28
C THR A 405 4.38 -30.49 -4.71
N ASN A 406 5.46 -30.41 -3.92
CA ASN A 406 6.65 -31.25 -4.02
C ASN A 406 7.19 -31.56 -2.62
N VAL A 407 7.94 -32.64 -2.51
CA VAL A 407 8.87 -32.92 -1.39
C VAL A 407 10.26 -33.20 -1.96
N GLU A 408 11.28 -32.61 -1.34
CA GLU A 408 12.67 -32.82 -1.74
C GLU A 408 13.57 -33.11 -0.53
N ARG A 409 14.54 -34.00 -0.73
CA ARG A 409 15.61 -34.28 0.23
C ARG A 409 16.86 -33.55 -0.22
N ILE A 410 17.47 -32.77 0.68
CA ILE A 410 18.58 -31.88 0.39
C ILE A 410 19.72 -32.20 1.39
N LYS A 411 20.85 -32.67 0.88
CA LYS A 411 22.06 -32.93 1.66
C LYS A 411 22.86 -31.64 1.80
N ILE A 412 23.07 -31.20 3.04
CA ILE A 412 23.82 -29.98 3.41
C ILE A 412 24.95 -30.42 4.33
N LYS A 413 26.21 -30.28 3.86
CA LYS A 413 27.38 -30.96 4.46
C LYS A 413 27.10 -32.47 4.56
N SER A 414 27.22 -33.07 5.75
CA SER A 414 26.92 -34.48 6.01
C SER A 414 25.42 -34.78 6.23
N LYS A 415 24.61 -33.80 6.67
CA LYS A 415 23.23 -34.02 7.12
C LYS A 415 22.21 -33.85 5.98
N THR A 416 21.16 -34.67 5.97
CA THR A 416 20.09 -34.62 4.96
C THR A 416 18.81 -34.07 5.56
N TYR A 417 18.29 -33.00 4.98
CA TYR A 417 17.06 -32.33 5.39
C TYR A 417 15.94 -32.64 4.39
N THR A 418 14.67 -32.57 4.83
CA THR A 418 13.51 -32.71 3.94
C THR A 418 12.76 -31.39 3.89
N TYR A 419 12.49 -30.88 2.69
CA TYR A 419 11.74 -29.65 2.45
C TYR A 419 10.47 -29.95 1.64
N TYR A 420 9.41 -29.18 1.88
CA TYR A 420 8.20 -29.20 1.06
C TYR A 420 8.12 -27.91 0.23
N LYS A 421 7.60 -28.04 -0.99
CA LYS A 421 7.13 -26.91 -1.79
C LYS A 421 5.67 -26.65 -1.44
N VAL A 422 5.45 -25.63 -0.61
CA VAL A 422 4.12 -25.18 -0.23
C VAL A 422 3.55 -24.29 -1.32
N LYS A 423 2.25 -24.42 -1.58
CA LYS A 423 1.44 -23.54 -2.42
C LYS A 423 0.25 -23.04 -1.59
N ASP A 424 -0.08 -21.76 -1.65
CA ASP A 424 -1.34 -21.22 -1.09
C ASP A 424 -2.46 -21.22 -2.16
N HIS A 425 -3.64 -20.71 -1.79
CA HIS A 425 -4.78 -20.60 -2.70
C HIS A 425 -4.50 -19.58 -3.82
N ALA A 426 -3.86 -18.46 -3.49
CA ALA A 426 -3.44 -17.41 -4.44
C ALA A 426 -2.39 -17.89 -5.47
N GLY A 427 -1.67 -18.98 -5.19
CA GLY A 427 -0.75 -19.61 -6.14
C GLY A 427 0.73 -19.35 -5.91
N HIS A 428 1.08 -18.59 -4.88
CA HIS A 428 2.46 -18.40 -4.44
C HIS A 428 3.10 -19.73 -4.08
N LYS A 429 4.41 -19.87 -4.32
CA LYS A 429 5.16 -21.12 -4.11
C LYS A 429 6.44 -20.83 -3.35
N ALA A 430 6.63 -21.49 -2.21
CA ALA A 430 7.83 -21.37 -1.39
C ALA A 430 8.33 -22.75 -0.94
N TRP A 431 9.62 -22.86 -0.65
CA TRP A 431 10.23 -24.05 -0.08
C TRP A 431 10.49 -23.86 1.41
N ILE A 432 10.02 -24.80 2.22
CA ILE A 432 10.12 -24.74 3.69
C ILE A 432 10.46 -26.12 4.28
N LEU A 433 11.22 -26.14 5.37
CA LEU A 433 11.63 -27.37 6.04
C LEU A 433 10.42 -28.15 6.57
N LYS A 434 10.40 -29.48 6.40
CA LYS A 434 9.32 -30.38 6.85
C LYS A 434 8.90 -30.15 8.30
N ALA A 435 9.85 -29.92 9.21
CA ALA A 435 9.59 -29.71 10.64
C ALA A 435 8.81 -28.41 10.98
N TYR A 436 8.62 -27.53 9.99
CA TYR A 436 7.84 -26.28 10.11
C TYR A 436 6.44 -26.38 9.48
N VAL A 437 6.10 -27.51 8.85
CA VAL A 437 4.77 -27.77 8.29
C VAL A 437 3.98 -28.63 9.28
N VAL A 438 2.76 -28.20 9.61
CA VAL A 438 1.84 -28.87 10.53
C VAL A 438 0.62 -29.30 9.72
N LYS A 439 0.25 -30.59 9.74
CA LYS A 439 -1.02 -31.05 9.17
C LYS A 439 -2.14 -30.65 10.12
N ILE A 440 -3.24 -30.12 9.59
CA ILE A 440 -4.47 -29.92 10.35
C ILE A 440 -5.15 -31.28 10.50
N THR A 441 -5.35 -31.72 11.74
CA THR A 441 -6.31 -32.77 12.06
C THR A 441 -7.68 -32.11 12.14
N THR A 442 -8.59 -32.49 11.25
CA THR A 442 -10.02 -32.18 11.43
C THR A 442 -10.54 -33.05 12.56
N HIS A 443 -10.51 -32.53 13.79
CA HIS A 443 -11.37 -33.05 14.84
C HIS A 443 -12.80 -32.70 14.47
N THR A 444 -13.67 -33.70 14.42
CA THR A 444 -15.11 -33.50 14.37
C THR A 444 -15.49 -32.84 15.69
N THR A 445 -15.83 -31.55 15.66
CA THR A 445 -16.52 -30.92 16.80
C THR A 445 -17.95 -31.41 16.77
N ASP A 446 -18.29 -32.27 17.73
CA ASP A 446 -19.67 -32.64 18.01
C ASP A 446 -20.53 -31.40 18.30
N HIS A 447 -21.84 -31.54 18.06
CA HIS A 447 -22.81 -30.57 18.52
C HIS A 447 -22.91 -30.60 20.04
N HIS A 448 -22.82 -29.44 20.70
CA HIS A 448 -23.75 -29.13 21.80
C HIS A 448 -23.83 -27.63 22.11
N LYS A 449 -25.06 -27.13 22.02
CA LYS A 449 -25.62 -25.89 22.61
C LYS A 449 -24.81 -24.61 22.39
#